data_AF-D2VZP0-F1
#
_entry.id   AF-D2VZP0-F1
#
_cell.length_a   1.000
_cell.length_b   1.000
_cell.length_c   1.000
_cell.angle_alpha   90.00
_cell.angle_beta   90.00
_cell.angle_gamma   90.00
#
_symmetry.space_group_name_H-M   'P 1'
#
loop_
_entity.id
_entity.type
_entity.pdbx_description
1 polymer ?
#
loop_
_entity_poly.entity_id
_entity_poly.type
_entity_poly.pdbx_seq_one_letter_code
_entity_poly.pdbx_strand_id
1 'polypeptide(L)'
;MIRSITSYKVLFVDGHVIIEIPQHQDDPVLYALIDTGSPVTLSSSHKNLELGGCTFLSSQSPVFGASTHKIGELIGHGLDYLIGNDVLCNFSYEIRKTKMTFYSSQVTEPELLENHNTANSIDCEMVSFPLERIMTLPIMQVTTPFKKVKMYFDTGAKLSYGSEKWFDSIPTDGSTVNGVRYLGEEDDFHPSIGKFVGHFYSLPVTVNSDSNSSELFQGTANLTMKFGILPSELSYMVTCFKGVEGIFGSELLDYYNAVFITTNRMYIY
;
A
#
# COMPACT_ATOMS: atom_id res chain seq x y z
N MET A 1 21.69 14.13 9.40
CA MET A 1 21.40 14.80 8.12
C MET A 1 20.74 13.77 7.23
N ILE A 2 19.44 13.92 6.96
CA ILE A 2 18.68 13.03 6.07
C ILE A 2 19.22 13.27 4.67
N ARG A 3 19.72 12.22 4.00
CA ARG A 3 20.18 12.33 2.61
C ARG A 3 19.25 11.49 1.76
N SER A 4 18.41 12.16 0.98
CA SER A 4 17.71 11.52 -0.14
C SER A 4 18.74 10.80 -1.00
N ILE A 5 18.50 9.52 -1.27
CA ILE A 5 19.35 8.70 -2.13
C ILE A 5 18.98 8.99 -3.58
N THR A 6 17.70 8.85 -3.89
CA THR A 6 17.17 9.01 -5.25
C THR A 6 15.67 9.31 -5.20
N SER A 7 15.10 9.67 -6.34
CA SER A 7 13.66 9.78 -6.50
C SER A 7 13.22 9.33 -7.89
N TYR A 8 12.02 8.78 -7.93
CA TYR A 8 11.38 8.28 -9.15
C TYR A 8 10.03 8.96 -9.35
N LYS A 9 9.65 9.14 -10.61
CA LYS A 9 8.30 9.61 -10.94
C LYS A 9 7.30 8.50 -10.61
N VAL A 10 6.19 8.88 -10.00
CA VAL A 10 5.09 7.98 -9.67
C VAL A 10 3.94 8.16 -10.67
N LEU A 11 3.36 7.05 -11.06
CA LEU A 11 2.12 6.93 -11.80
C LEU A 11 1.13 6.16 -10.92
N PHE A 12 -0.08 6.69 -10.77
CA PHE A 12 -1.20 5.93 -10.20
C PHE A 12 -2.02 5.38 -11.37
N VAL A 13 -2.03 4.05 -11.53
CA VAL A 13 -2.80 3.37 -12.58
C VAL A 13 -3.76 2.38 -11.95
N ASP A 14 -5.06 2.62 -12.11
CA ASP A 14 -6.14 1.87 -11.43
C ASP A 14 -5.90 1.73 -9.91
N GLY A 15 -5.44 2.80 -9.25
CA GLY A 15 -5.12 2.81 -7.82
C GLY A 15 -3.77 2.17 -7.44
N HIS A 16 -3.08 1.50 -8.36
CA HIS A 16 -1.76 0.93 -8.09
C HIS A 16 -0.64 1.96 -8.22
N VAL A 17 0.37 1.85 -7.34
CA VAL A 17 1.55 2.72 -7.32
C VAL A 17 2.62 2.15 -8.24
N ILE A 18 2.87 2.82 -9.36
CA ILE A 18 3.91 2.45 -10.33
C ILE A 18 5.00 3.53 -10.33
N ILE A 19 6.27 3.12 -10.34
CA ILE A 19 7.39 4.04 -10.56
C ILE A 19 8.01 3.86 -11.94
N GLU A 20 8.46 4.97 -12.52
CA GLU A 20 9.32 5.00 -13.69
C GLU A 20 10.78 4.86 -13.25
N ILE A 21 11.50 3.85 -13.75
CA ILE A 21 12.92 3.61 -13.49
C ILE A 21 13.71 3.97 -14.77
N PRO A 22 14.29 5.18 -14.84
CA PRO A 22 15.13 5.58 -15.96
C PRO A 22 16.34 4.65 -16.10
N GLN A 23 16.64 4.28 -17.34
CA GLN A 23 17.84 3.53 -17.68
C GLN A 23 18.94 4.47 -18.20
N HIS A 24 20.06 3.93 -18.67
CA HIS A 24 21.12 4.70 -19.30
C HIS A 24 20.61 5.43 -20.56
N GLN A 25 21.37 6.42 -21.05
CA GLN A 25 20.99 7.17 -22.26
C GLN A 25 20.71 6.19 -23.41
N ASP A 26 19.52 6.33 -23.99
CA ASP A 26 18.93 5.56 -25.10
C ASP A 26 18.16 4.27 -24.75
N ASP A 27 18.21 3.80 -23.50
CA ASP A 27 17.40 2.65 -23.07
C ASP A 27 15.96 3.07 -22.68
N PRO A 28 14.95 2.21 -22.93
CA PRO A 28 13.56 2.51 -22.54
C PRO A 28 13.42 2.62 -21.02
N VAL A 29 12.51 3.47 -20.57
CA VAL A 29 12.11 3.53 -19.16
C VAL A 29 11.47 2.20 -18.77
N LEU A 30 11.88 1.65 -17.63
CA LEU A 30 11.27 0.46 -17.05
C LEU A 30 10.19 0.87 -16.05
N TYR A 31 9.13 0.08 -15.96
CA TYR A 31 8.00 0.32 -15.06
C TYR A 31 7.95 -0.72 -13.96
N ALA A 32 7.84 -0.25 -12.72
CA ALA A 32 7.81 -1.12 -11.55
C ALA A 32 6.61 -0.84 -10.67
N LEU A 33 5.81 -1.87 -10.40
CA LEU A 33 4.77 -1.85 -9.38
C LEU A 33 5.41 -1.87 -7.99
N ILE A 34 5.02 -0.94 -7.12
CA ILE A 34 5.40 -0.94 -5.71
C ILE A 34 4.38 -1.77 -4.94
N ASP A 35 4.81 -2.90 -4.38
CA ASP A 35 3.92 -3.86 -3.74
C ASP A 35 4.40 -4.18 -2.31
N THR A 36 3.84 -3.49 -1.32
CA THR A 36 4.11 -3.78 0.09
C THR A 36 3.42 -5.05 0.59
N GLY A 37 2.49 -5.65 -0.17
CA GLY A 37 1.90 -6.97 0.11
C GLY A 37 2.75 -8.15 -0.37
N SER A 38 3.75 -7.90 -1.23
CA SER A 38 4.65 -8.94 -1.72
C SER A 38 5.91 -9.07 -0.85
N PRO A 39 6.30 -10.30 -0.46
CA PRO A 39 7.55 -10.54 0.24
C PRO A 39 8.78 -10.54 -0.70
N VAL A 40 8.57 -10.62 -2.02
CA VAL A 40 9.64 -10.83 -3.00
C VAL A 40 9.49 -9.91 -4.22
N THR A 41 10.63 -9.55 -4.80
CA THR A 41 10.70 -8.79 -6.05
C THR A 41 10.73 -9.73 -7.23
N LEU A 42 9.90 -9.44 -8.23
CA LEU A 42 9.67 -10.29 -9.40
C LEU A 42 9.93 -9.50 -10.68
N SER A 43 10.54 -10.18 -11.66
CA SER A 43 10.55 -9.72 -13.05
C SER A 43 10.54 -10.92 -13.99
N SER A 44 9.81 -10.80 -15.09
CA SER A 44 9.74 -11.85 -16.11
C SER A 44 10.88 -11.76 -17.13
N SER A 45 11.51 -10.58 -17.25
CA SER A 45 12.44 -10.23 -18.32
C SER A 45 13.82 -9.78 -17.81
N HIS A 46 13.93 -9.38 -16.54
CA HIS A 46 15.17 -8.82 -16.00
C HIS A 46 15.61 -9.53 -14.73
N LYS A 47 16.86 -10.00 -14.69
CA LYS A 47 17.43 -10.65 -13.51
C LYS A 47 17.84 -9.65 -12.42
N ASN A 48 18.26 -8.45 -12.82
CA ASN A 48 18.83 -7.45 -11.93
C ASN A 48 17.95 -6.21 -11.95
N LEU A 49 17.58 -5.71 -10.77
CA LEU A 49 16.92 -4.44 -10.55
C LEU A 49 17.95 -3.42 -10.04
N GLU A 50 18.10 -2.30 -10.75
CA GLU A 50 18.88 -1.15 -10.28
C GLU A 50 17.96 -0.13 -9.61
N LEU A 51 18.08 0.01 -8.28
CA LEU A 51 17.23 0.91 -7.50
C LEU A 51 18.06 1.60 -6.41
N GLY A 52 18.00 2.93 -6.33
CA GLY A 52 18.72 3.68 -5.29
C GLY A 52 20.25 3.54 -5.35
N GLY A 53 20.82 3.26 -6.52
CA GLY A 53 22.25 2.99 -6.67
C GLY A 53 22.68 1.63 -6.14
N CYS A 54 21.73 0.72 -5.91
CA CYS A 54 21.97 -0.66 -5.51
C CYS A 54 21.40 -1.62 -6.55
N THR A 55 22.08 -2.75 -6.73
CA THR A 55 21.63 -3.86 -7.58
C THR A 55 20.97 -4.94 -6.71
N PHE A 56 19.76 -5.34 -7.07
CA PHE A 56 19.01 -6.42 -6.43
C PHE A 56 18.72 -7.54 -7.43
N LEU A 57 18.69 -8.79 -6.94
CA LEU A 57 18.27 -9.93 -7.76
C LEU A 57 16.75 -10.05 -7.75
N SER A 58 16.15 -10.08 -8.94
CA SER A 58 14.72 -10.33 -9.11
C SER A 58 14.46 -11.83 -9.26
N SER A 59 13.44 -12.33 -8.56
CA SER A 59 12.91 -13.67 -8.84
C SER A 59 12.41 -13.71 -10.28
N GLN A 60 12.77 -14.79 -11.00
CA GLN A 60 12.21 -15.09 -12.33
C GLN A 60 11.07 -16.11 -12.24
N SER A 61 10.84 -16.68 -11.05
CA SER A 61 9.75 -17.61 -10.81
C SER A 61 8.47 -16.83 -10.51
N PRO A 62 7.35 -17.12 -11.18
CA PRO A 62 6.08 -16.46 -10.91
C PRO A 62 5.73 -16.49 -9.43
N VAL A 63 5.37 -15.34 -8.87
CA VAL A 63 4.87 -15.22 -7.50
C VAL A 63 3.40 -15.56 -7.53
N PHE A 64 2.99 -16.59 -6.77
CA PHE A 64 1.63 -17.13 -6.80
C PHE A 64 1.11 -17.48 -8.22
N GLY A 65 2.00 -17.89 -9.13
CA GLY A 65 1.62 -18.22 -10.51
C GLY A 65 1.34 -17.01 -11.41
N ALA A 66 1.65 -15.79 -10.96
CA ALA A 66 1.56 -14.58 -11.78
C ALA A 66 2.94 -14.06 -12.17
N SER A 67 3.12 -13.76 -13.46
CA SER A 67 4.28 -13.06 -14.02
C SER A 67 4.02 -11.55 -14.04
N THR A 68 5.06 -10.72 -14.16
CA THR A 68 4.89 -9.26 -14.30
C THR A 68 4.05 -8.89 -15.52
N HIS A 69 4.14 -9.68 -16.62
CA HIS A 69 3.28 -9.51 -17.79
C HIS A 69 1.80 -9.68 -17.45
N LYS A 70 1.44 -10.80 -16.78
CA LYS A 70 0.03 -11.07 -16.40
C LYS A 70 -0.51 -10.01 -15.45
N ILE A 71 0.31 -9.56 -14.50
CA ILE A 71 -0.07 -8.49 -13.56
C ILE A 71 -0.27 -7.18 -14.33
N GLY A 72 0.62 -6.85 -15.25
CA GLY A 72 0.49 -5.67 -16.10
C GLY A 72 -0.77 -5.69 -16.98
N GLU A 73 -1.15 -6.84 -17.54
CA GLU A 73 -2.41 -7.00 -18.28
C GLU A 73 -3.65 -6.76 -17.40
N LEU A 74 -3.61 -7.20 -16.13
CA LEU A 74 -4.71 -6.99 -15.19
C LEU A 74 -4.84 -5.52 -14.78
N ILE A 75 -3.72 -4.82 -14.59
CA ILE A 75 -3.66 -3.39 -14.25
C ILE A 75 -3.96 -2.50 -15.47
N GLY A 76 -3.71 -3.00 -16.68
CA GLY A 76 -3.78 -2.21 -17.91
C GLY A 76 -2.53 -1.35 -18.15
N HIS A 77 -1.37 -1.76 -17.61
CA HIS A 77 -0.08 -1.07 -17.80
C HIS A 77 1.06 -2.07 -17.95
N GLY A 78 2.02 -1.81 -18.84
CA GLY A 78 3.21 -2.64 -18.97
C GLY A 78 4.04 -2.63 -17.69
N LEU A 79 4.47 -3.79 -17.21
CA LEU A 79 5.29 -3.92 -16.00
C LEU A 79 6.52 -4.78 -16.25
N ASP A 80 7.68 -4.20 -15.97
CA ASP A 80 8.98 -4.87 -16.00
C ASP A 80 9.27 -5.53 -14.64
N TYR A 81 8.85 -4.87 -13.55
CA TYR A 81 9.04 -5.35 -12.18
C TYR A 81 7.77 -5.26 -11.34
N LEU A 82 7.70 -6.16 -10.35
CA LEU A 82 6.98 -5.96 -9.10
C LEU A 82 8.03 -5.90 -8.00
N ILE A 83 8.13 -4.77 -7.31
CA ILE A 83 9.11 -4.54 -6.24
C ILE A 83 8.44 -4.85 -4.91
N GLY A 84 8.91 -5.93 -4.27
CA GLY A 84 8.43 -6.42 -2.99
C GLY A 84 9.30 -5.98 -1.81
N ASN A 85 8.98 -6.48 -0.63
CA ASN A 85 9.62 -6.08 0.62
C ASN A 85 11.06 -6.58 0.80
N ASP A 86 11.50 -7.60 0.06
CA ASP A 86 12.91 -8.00 -0.01
C ASP A 86 13.81 -6.87 -0.49
N VAL A 87 13.29 -5.96 -1.33
CA VAL A 87 13.96 -4.75 -1.80
C VAL A 87 13.51 -3.54 -0.97
N LEU A 88 12.20 -3.31 -0.81
CA LEU A 88 11.69 -2.09 -0.15
C LEU A 88 12.20 -1.91 1.29
N CYS A 89 12.39 -2.99 2.06
CA CYS A 89 12.87 -2.89 3.45
C CYS A 89 14.34 -2.43 3.57
N ASN A 90 15.09 -2.33 2.46
CA ASN A 90 16.45 -1.79 2.47
C ASN A 90 16.47 -0.26 2.54
N PHE A 91 15.32 0.39 2.40
CA PHE A 91 15.21 1.84 2.35
C PHE A 91 14.15 2.34 3.32
N SER A 92 14.36 3.56 3.81
CA SER A 92 13.21 4.41 4.16
C SER A 92 12.70 5.05 2.87
N TYR A 93 11.40 5.19 2.69
CA TYR A 93 10.86 5.76 1.47
C TYR A 93 9.57 6.54 1.69
N GLU A 94 9.34 7.51 0.83
CA GLU A 94 8.15 8.34 0.81
C GLU A 94 7.42 8.15 -0.51
N ILE A 95 6.11 7.95 -0.45
CA ILE A 95 5.21 7.92 -1.60
C ILE A 95 4.37 9.20 -1.57
N ARG A 96 4.52 10.01 -2.61
CA ARG A 96 3.63 11.14 -2.94
C ARG A 96 2.94 10.87 -4.26
N LYS A 97 1.88 11.61 -4.55
CA LYS A 97 1.07 11.48 -5.79
C LYS A 97 1.88 11.44 -7.09
N THR A 98 2.97 12.19 -7.17
CA THR A 98 3.77 12.33 -8.41
C THR A 98 5.20 11.84 -8.26
N LYS A 99 5.62 11.44 -7.06
CA LYS A 99 7.03 11.20 -6.75
C LYS A 99 7.19 10.21 -5.60
N MET A 100 8.10 9.26 -5.77
CA MET A 100 8.57 8.38 -4.71
C MET A 100 10.03 8.72 -4.41
N THR A 101 10.35 8.96 -3.15
CA THR A 101 11.71 9.31 -2.71
C THR A 101 12.25 8.20 -1.82
N PHE A 102 13.44 7.70 -2.14
CA PHE A 102 14.15 6.75 -1.28
C PHE A 102 15.20 7.49 -0.46
N TYR A 103 15.28 7.17 0.83
CA TYR A 103 16.22 7.74 1.78
C TYR A 103 17.12 6.68 2.38
N SER A 104 18.23 7.14 2.95
CA SER A 104 19.10 6.32 3.79
C SER A 104 18.33 5.67 4.93
N SER A 105 18.72 4.46 5.32
CA SER A 105 18.15 3.74 6.47
C SER A 105 18.36 4.46 7.82
N GLN A 106 19.20 5.49 7.86
CA GLN A 106 19.43 6.32 9.04
C GLN A 106 18.33 7.38 9.27
N VAL A 107 17.39 7.55 8.36
CA VAL A 107 16.24 8.45 8.56
C VAL A 107 15.31 7.85 9.61
N THR A 108 14.99 8.63 10.64
CA THR A 108 14.10 8.22 11.73
C THR A 108 12.74 8.92 11.70
N GLU A 109 12.61 10.02 10.96
CA GLU A 109 11.40 10.84 10.85
C GLU A 109 11.36 11.52 9.47
N PRO A 110 10.18 11.73 8.85
CA PRO A 110 10.06 12.49 7.61
C PRO A 110 10.51 13.94 7.75
N GLU A 111 11.15 14.47 6.71
CA GLU A 111 11.41 15.90 6.57
C GLU A 111 10.22 16.56 5.87
N LEU A 112 9.40 17.27 6.65
CA LEU A 112 8.34 18.09 6.12
C LEU A 112 8.96 19.37 5.53
N LEU A 113 8.90 19.51 4.21
CA LEU A 113 9.39 20.73 3.54
C LEU A 113 8.55 21.92 4.04
N GLU A 114 9.17 23.05 4.36
CA GLU A 114 8.59 24.25 5.00
C GLU A 114 7.34 24.85 4.30
N ASN A 115 6.95 24.34 3.13
CA ASN A 115 5.81 24.79 2.32
C ASN A 115 4.53 23.94 2.50
N HIS A 116 4.23 23.46 3.71
CA HIS A 116 2.89 22.92 4.02
C HIS A 116 1.78 23.99 3.97
N ASN A 117 2.13 25.28 3.85
CA ASN A 117 1.21 26.40 3.59
C ASN A 117 0.90 26.62 2.10
N THR A 118 0.78 25.56 1.30
CA THR A 118 0.18 25.72 -0.04
C THR A 118 -1.34 25.71 0.12
N ALA A 119 -2.05 26.61 -0.55
CA ALA A 119 -3.49 26.84 -0.43
C ALA A 119 -4.41 25.63 -0.77
N ASN A 120 -3.83 24.44 -0.93
CA ASN A 120 -4.48 23.15 -1.13
C ASN A 120 -4.07 22.12 -0.05
N SER A 121 -3.45 22.55 1.05
CA SER A 121 -3.16 21.68 2.19
C SER A 121 -4.48 21.15 2.72
N ILE A 122 -4.72 19.87 2.52
CA ILE A 122 -5.81 19.18 3.20
C ILE A 122 -5.55 19.38 4.69
N ASP A 123 -6.52 19.91 5.44
CA ASP A 123 -6.53 19.92 6.90
C ASP A 123 -6.57 18.45 7.35
N CYS A 124 -5.41 17.81 7.30
CA CYS A 124 -5.25 16.41 7.57
C CYS A 124 -4.30 16.29 8.75
N GLU A 125 -4.80 15.65 9.81
CA GLU A 125 -3.97 15.43 10.97
C GLU A 125 -2.81 14.53 10.57
N MET A 126 -1.60 14.95 10.92
CA MET A 126 -0.38 14.19 10.68
C MET A 126 -0.34 13.04 11.68
N VAL A 127 -0.21 11.82 11.18
CA VAL A 127 -0.28 10.61 12.02
C VAL A 127 0.97 9.80 11.88
N SER A 128 1.50 9.31 12.99
CA SER A 128 2.57 8.33 13.01
C SER A 128 2.17 7.10 13.81
N PHE A 129 2.36 5.92 13.23
CA PHE A 129 1.96 4.66 13.85
C PHE A 129 2.98 3.56 13.61
N PRO A 130 3.10 2.59 14.54
CA PRO A 130 4.04 1.51 14.41
C PRO A 130 3.54 0.52 13.35
N LEU A 131 4.48 0.01 12.55
CA LEU A 131 4.25 -1.12 11.67
C LEU A 131 4.78 -2.38 12.34
N GLU A 132 3.90 -3.33 12.58
CA GLU A 132 4.29 -4.72 12.84
C GLU A 132 4.67 -5.38 11.52
N ARG A 133 5.42 -6.49 11.55
CA ARG A 133 5.76 -7.24 10.33
C ARG A 133 5.67 -8.75 10.51
N ILE A 134 5.29 -9.42 9.43
CA ILE A 134 5.36 -10.88 9.29
C ILE A 134 6.05 -11.20 7.96
N MET A 135 7.17 -11.93 8.00
CA MET A 135 7.95 -12.29 6.81
C MET A 135 8.25 -11.08 5.91
N THR A 136 8.47 -9.90 6.50
CA THR A 136 8.63 -8.57 5.88
C THR A 136 7.35 -7.83 5.48
N LEU A 137 6.16 -8.41 5.50
CA LEU A 137 4.92 -7.68 5.15
C LEU A 137 4.50 -6.72 6.28
N PRO A 138 4.22 -5.44 5.98
CA PRO A 138 3.80 -4.47 6.98
C PRO A 138 2.37 -4.72 7.42
N ILE A 139 2.16 -4.67 8.73
CA ILE A 139 0.88 -4.81 9.40
C ILE A 139 0.62 -3.52 10.17
N MET A 140 -0.52 -2.91 9.89
CA MET A 140 -1.00 -1.74 10.61
C MET A 140 -2.24 -2.10 11.43
N GLN A 141 -2.50 -1.32 12.46
CA GLN A 141 -3.71 -1.45 13.27
C GLN A 141 -4.63 -0.26 12.99
N VAL A 142 -5.87 -0.56 12.63
CA VAL A 142 -6.91 0.43 12.33
C VAL A 142 -8.13 0.19 13.21
N THR A 143 -8.94 1.23 13.39
CA THR A 143 -10.25 1.11 14.02
C THR A 143 -11.33 1.21 12.94
N THR A 144 -12.15 0.18 12.83
CA THR A 144 -13.34 0.14 11.97
C THR A 144 -14.59 0.32 12.84
N PRO A 145 -15.80 0.46 12.26
CA PRO A 145 -17.04 0.51 13.02
C PRO A 145 -17.31 -0.78 13.81
N PHE A 146 -16.67 -1.87 13.40
CA PHE A 146 -16.86 -3.19 13.99
C PHE A 146 -15.91 -3.42 15.16
N LYS A 147 -14.64 -3.03 15.00
CA LYS A 147 -13.58 -3.26 15.99
C LYS A 147 -12.26 -2.61 15.59
N LYS A 148 -11.34 -2.58 16.55
CA LYS A 148 -9.90 -2.41 16.29
C LYS A 148 -9.34 -3.70 15.70
N VAL A 149 -8.58 -3.59 14.62
CA VAL A 149 -8.14 -4.75 13.84
C VAL A 149 -6.77 -4.53 13.20
N LYS A 150 -6.04 -5.63 12.99
CA LYS A 150 -4.76 -5.61 12.27
C LYS A 150 -4.99 -5.99 10.81
N MET A 151 -4.32 -5.31 9.91
CA MET A 151 -4.43 -5.48 8.47
C MET A 151 -3.05 -5.39 7.83
N TYR A 152 -2.80 -6.16 6.77
CA TYR A 152 -1.63 -5.94 5.93
C TYR A 152 -1.76 -4.60 5.22
N PHE A 153 -0.74 -3.75 5.24
CA PHE A 153 -0.72 -2.57 4.38
C PHE A 153 -0.16 -2.96 3.02
N ASP A 154 -0.95 -2.86 1.97
CA ASP A 154 -0.65 -3.44 0.67
C ASP A 154 -0.86 -2.41 -0.45
N THR A 155 0.22 -1.81 -0.94
CA THR A 155 0.19 -0.91 -2.10
C THR A 155 -0.04 -1.64 -3.42
N GLY A 156 0.11 -2.97 -3.44
CA GLY A 156 -0.24 -3.85 -4.55
C GLY A 156 -1.75 -4.09 -4.65
N ALA A 157 -2.53 -3.81 -3.60
CA ALA A 157 -3.99 -3.86 -3.62
C ALA A 157 -4.59 -2.45 -3.75
N LYS A 158 -5.37 -2.20 -4.80
CA LYS A 158 -6.01 -0.88 -5.01
C LYS A 158 -7.09 -0.56 -3.98
N LEU A 159 -7.76 -1.58 -3.46
CA LEU A 159 -8.85 -1.48 -2.49
C LEU A 159 -8.51 -2.22 -1.22
N SER A 160 -9.21 -1.86 -0.13
CA SER A 160 -9.11 -2.57 1.13
C SER A 160 -10.08 -3.75 1.17
N TYR A 161 -9.77 -4.76 1.99
CA TYR A 161 -10.56 -5.97 2.12
C TYR A 161 -10.64 -6.42 3.58
N GLY A 162 -11.85 -6.78 4.02
CA GLY A 162 -12.10 -7.31 5.37
C GLY A 162 -12.73 -8.71 5.34
N SER A 163 -12.74 -9.38 6.49
CA SER A 163 -13.43 -10.67 6.64
C SER A 163 -14.94 -10.52 6.37
N GLU A 164 -15.52 -11.51 5.69
CA GLU A 164 -16.97 -11.61 5.43
C GLU A 164 -17.83 -11.33 6.67
N LYS A 165 -17.41 -11.85 7.83
CA LYS A 165 -18.09 -11.68 9.13
C LYS A 165 -18.32 -10.24 9.56
N TRP A 166 -17.54 -9.29 9.05
CA TRP A 166 -17.75 -7.88 9.34
C TRP A 166 -19.04 -7.36 8.69
N PHE A 167 -19.42 -7.96 7.57
CA PHE A 167 -20.48 -7.47 6.68
C PHE A 167 -21.78 -8.26 6.77
N ASP A 168 -21.81 -9.43 7.43
CA ASP A 168 -22.98 -10.32 7.57
C ASP A 168 -24.28 -9.62 8.03
N SER A 169 -24.15 -8.55 8.83
CA SER A 169 -25.28 -7.79 9.39
C SER A 169 -25.59 -6.50 8.65
N ILE A 170 -24.86 -6.19 7.57
CA ILE A 170 -25.00 -4.95 6.83
C ILE A 170 -25.99 -5.16 5.67
N PRO A 171 -27.07 -4.36 5.59
CA PRO A 171 -28.05 -4.51 4.52
C PRO A 171 -27.46 -4.13 3.15
N THR A 172 -27.90 -4.86 2.11
CA THR A 172 -27.47 -4.67 0.72
C THR A 172 -28.44 -3.79 -0.09
N ASP A 173 -29.42 -3.17 0.56
CA ASP A 173 -30.39 -2.25 -0.07
C ASP A 173 -29.86 -0.81 -0.23
N GLY A 174 -28.59 -0.59 0.13
CA GLY A 174 -27.93 0.72 0.07
C GLY A 174 -28.22 1.63 1.28
N SER A 175 -28.95 1.14 2.29
CA SER A 175 -29.10 1.85 3.56
C SER A 175 -27.79 1.87 4.36
N THR A 176 -27.64 2.90 5.21
CA THR A 176 -26.45 3.09 6.04
C THR A 176 -26.71 2.64 7.47
N VAL A 177 -25.88 1.75 8.00
CA VAL A 177 -25.92 1.28 9.39
C VAL A 177 -24.54 1.51 10.03
N ASN A 178 -24.49 2.23 11.15
CA ASN A 178 -23.22 2.58 11.83
C ASN A 178 -22.18 3.25 10.90
N GLY A 179 -22.65 4.06 9.94
CA GLY A 179 -21.79 4.69 8.94
C GLY A 179 -21.31 3.75 7.82
N VAL A 180 -21.69 2.47 7.85
CA VAL A 180 -21.37 1.48 6.81
C VAL A 180 -22.49 1.43 5.79
N ARG A 181 -22.15 1.42 4.50
CA ARG A 181 -23.12 1.37 3.39
C ARG A 181 -22.64 0.45 2.28
N TYR A 182 -23.50 -0.46 1.82
CA TYR A 182 -23.23 -1.27 0.63
C TYR A 182 -23.18 -0.41 -0.64
N LEU A 183 -22.15 -0.62 -1.46
CA LEU A 183 -21.87 0.14 -2.67
C LEU A 183 -22.19 -0.61 -3.96
N GLY A 184 -22.39 -1.93 -3.88
CA GLY A 184 -22.63 -2.79 -5.04
C GLY A 184 -21.54 -3.82 -5.25
N GLU A 185 -21.60 -4.44 -6.42
CA GLU A 185 -20.60 -5.38 -6.94
C GLU A 185 -19.67 -4.66 -7.91
N GLU A 186 -18.38 -5.03 -7.90
CA GLU A 186 -17.40 -4.56 -8.87
C GLU A 186 -16.38 -5.65 -9.18
N ASP A 187 -15.89 -5.69 -10.43
CA ASP A 187 -14.80 -6.55 -10.84
C ASP A 187 -13.47 -6.06 -10.22
N ASP A 188 -12.75 -6.96 -9.59
CA ASP A 188 -11.38 -6.73 -9.14
C ASP A 188 -10.50 -7.95 -9.48
N PHE A 189 -9.22 -7.92 -9.11
CA PHE A 189 -8.32 -9.03 -9.29
C PHE A 189 -7.30 -9.14 -8.15
N HIS A 190 -6.73 -10.33 -8.01
CA HIS A 190 -5.55 -10.55 -7.20
C HIS A 190 -4.60 -11.49 -7.94
N PRO A 191 -3.27 -11.27 -7.92
CA PRO A 191 -2.31 -12.05 -8.71
C PRO A 191 -2.49 -13.57 -8.59
N SER A 192 -2.75 -14.06 -7.37
CA SER A 192 -2.91 -15.50 -7.07
C SER A 192 -4.21 -16.15 -7.57
N ILE A 193 -5.33 -15.42 -7.62
CA ILE A 193 -6.65 -16.01 -7.92
C ILE A 193 -7.25 -15.49 -9.24
N GLY A 194 -6.65 -14.46 -9.84
CA GLY A 194 -7.16 -13.82 -11.05
C GLY A 194 -8.28 -12.83 -10.76
N LYS A 195 -9.17 -12.64 -11.75
CA LYS A 195 -10.32 -11.73 -11.64
C LYS A 195 -11.43 -12.34 -10.80
N PHE A 196 -12.12 -11.52 -10.02
CA PHE A 196 -13.27 -11.90 -9.21
C PHE A 196 -14.24 -10.72 -9.09
N VAL A 197 -15.49 -11.01 -8.74
CA VAL A 197 -16.49 -9.98 -8.41
C VAL A 197 -16.49 -9.80 -6.90
N GLY A 198 -16.23 -8.58 -6.43
CA GLY A 198 -16.25 -8.22 -5.03
C GLY A 198 -17.55 -7.50 -4.64
N HIS A 199 -18.05 -7.77 -3.44
CA HIS A 199 -19.08 -6.97 -2.79
C HIS A 199 -18.43 -5.87 -1.97
N PHE A 200 -18.74 -4.61 -2.27
CA PHE A 200 -18.04 -3.47 -1.68
C PHE A 200 -18.94 -2.66 -0.76
N TYR A 201 -18.32 -2.12 0.29
CA TYR A 201 -18.94 -1.28 1.30
C TYR A 201 -18.09 -0.03 1.52
N SER A 202 -18.75 1.09 1.76
CA SER A 202 -18.13 2.29 2.33
C SER A 202 -18.18 2.16 3.83
N LEU A 203 -17.06 2.36 4.54
CA LEU A 203 -17.05 2.44 6.01
C LEU A 203 -16.05 3.47 6.55
N PRO A 204 -16.35 4.12 7.69
CA PRO A 204 -15.41 5.00 8.33
C PRO A 204 -14.28 4.20 9.00
N VAL A 205 -13.04 4.59 8.75
CA VAL A 205 -11.85 3.98 9.34
C VAL A 205 -11.03 5.06 10.04
N THR A 206 -10.53 4.72 11.23
CA THR A 206 -9.65 5.60 11.99
C THR A 206 -8.26 4.99 12.13
N VAL A 207 -7.24 5.76 11.74
CA VAL A 207 -5.84 5.47 12.04
C VAL A 207 -5.37 6.43 13.12
N ASN A 208 -4.95 5.90 14.26
CA ASN A 208 -4.54 6.70 15.41
C ASN A 208 -3.03 6.69 15.54
N SER A 209 -2.47 7.82 15.96
CA SER A 209 -1.08 7.87 16.38
C SER A 209 -0.85 7.01 17.64
N ASP A 210 0.40 6.58 17.85
CA ASP A 210 0.80 6.01 19.14
C ASP A 210 1.43 7.07 20.06
N SER A 211 1.58 6.72 21.34
CA SER A 211 2.18 7.59 22.36
C SER A 211 3.68 7.87 22.16
N ASN A 212 4.34 7.18 21.23
CA ASN A 212 5.75 7.36 20.92
C ASN A 212 5.97 8.30 19.72
N SER A 213 4.89 8.85 19.17
CA SER A 213 4.93 9.83 18.08
C SER A 213 5.50 11.16 18.58
N SER A 214 6.29 11.83 17.74
CA SER A 214 6.65 13.23 17.96
C SER A 214 5.39 14.09 18.02
N GLU A 215 5.46 15.24 18.70
CA GLU A 215 4.29 16.13 18.89
C GLU A 215 3.62 16.51 17.56
N LEU A 216 4.40 16.60 16.48
CA LEU A 216 3.92 16.92 15.15
C LEU A 216 3.03 15.82 14.53
N PHE A 217 3.21 14.55 14.90
CA PHE A 217 2.52 13.40 14.32
C PHE A 217 1.58 12.68 15.31
N GLN A 218 1.07 13.38 16.31
CA GLN A 218 0.14 12.85 17.33
C GLN A 218 -1.33 12.89 16.89
N GLY A 219 -1.60 13.03 15.60
CA GLY A 219 -2.94 13.12 15.04
C GLY A 219 -3.73 11.81 14.99
N THR A 220 -4.90 11.93 14.38
CA THR A 220 -5.88 10.89 14.09
C THR A 220 -6.44 11.10 12.68
N ALA A 221 -6.18 10.15 11.78
CA ALA A 221 -6.75 10.17 10.44
C ALA A 221 -8.11 9.48 10.44
N ASN A 222 -9.16 10.24 10.15
CA ASN A 222 -10.52 9.73 9.99
C ASN A 222 -10.87 9.69 8.50
N LEU A 223 -10.98 8.49 7.97
CA LEU A 223 -11.19 8.21 6.55
C LEU A 223 -12.56 7.59 6.33
N THR A 224 -13.12 7.77 5.14
CA THR A 224 -14.20 6.91 4.65
C THR A 224 -13.67 6.18 3.45
N MET A 225 -13.53 4.86 3.57
CA MET A 225 -12.83 4.03 2.58
C MET A 225 -13.74 2.94 2.03
N LYS A 226 -13.38 2.45 0.85
CA LYS A 226 -14.04 1.33 0.21
C LYS A 226 -13.39 0.01 0.60
N PHE A 227 -14.21 -0.90 1.12
CA PHE A 227 -13.79 -2.23 1.53
C PHE A 227 -14.58 -3.31 0.79
N GLY A 228 -13.87 -4.26 0.20
CA GLY A 228 -14.42 -5.50 -0.30
C GLY A 228 -14.53 -6.57 0.78
N ILE A 229 -15.42 -7.53 0.56
CA ILE A 229 -15.35 -8.82 1.26
C ILE A 229 -14.17 -9.61 0.69
N LEU A 230 -13.28 -10.11 1.56
CA LEU A 230 -12.18 -10.99 1.15
C LEU A 230 -12.74 -12.24 0.44
N PRO A 231 -12.30 -12.54 -0.80
CA PRO A 231 -12.58 -13.82 -1.44
C PRO A 231 -12.11 -14.97 -0.56
N SER A 232 -12.84 -16.09 -0.55
CA SER A 232 -12.60 -17.21 0.36
C SER A 232 -11.17 -17.77 0.27
N GLU A 233 -10.64 -17.80 -0.94
CA GLU A 233 -9.30 -18.26 -1.30
C GLU A 233 -8.21 -17.33 -0.75
N LEU A 234 -8.44 -16.02 -0.74
CA LEU A 234 -7.54 -15.03 -0.16
C LEU A 234 -7.67 -14.96 1.35
N SER A 235 -8.90 -15.14 1.87
CA SER A 235 -9.18 -15.06 3.30
C SER A 235 -8.32 -16.04 4.08
N TYR A 236 -8.10 -17.26 3.58
CA TYR A 236 -7.22 -18.22 4.26
C TYR A 236 -5.77 -17.68 4.35
N MET A 237 -5.21 -17.17 3.26
CA MET A 237 -3.84 -16.65 3.23
C MET A 237 -3.66 -15.43 4.16
N VAL A 238 -4.64 -14.52 4.16
CA VAL A 238 -4.61 -13.29 4.97
C VAL A 238 -4.80 -13.60 6.46
N THR A 239 -5.73 -14.49 6.81
CA THR A 239 -6.13 -14.73 8.21
C THR A 239 -5.33 -15.84 8.90
N CYS A 240 -4.45 -16.54 8.19
CA CYS A 240 -3.56 -17.56 8.77
C CYS A 240 -2.63 -17.03 9.87
N PHE A 241 -2.39 -15.72 9.92
CA PHE A 241 -1.52 -15.11 10.91
C PHE A 241 -2.32 -14.45 12.04
N LYS A 242 -1.90 -14.73 13.29
CA LYS A 242 -2.69 -14.42 14.49
C LYS A 242 -3.04 -12.94 14.58
N GLY A 243 -4.32 -12.64 14.33
CA GLY A 243 -4.94 -11.34 14.55
C GLY A 243 -5.00 -10.43 13.34
N VAL A 244 -4.43 -10.83 12.18
CA VAL A 244 -4.63 -10.12 10.91
C VAL A 244 -5.94 -10.57 10.30
N GLU A 245 -6.79 -9.62 9.90
CA GLU A 245 -8.14 -9.92 9.40
C GLU A 245 -8.48 -9.24 8.07
N GLY A 246 -7.48 -8.62 7.43
CA GLY A 246 -7.74 -7.86 6.21
C GLY A 246 -6.49 -7.34 5.52
N ILE A 247 -6.75 -6.72 4.37
CA ILE A 247 -5.80 -5.98 3.54
C ILE A 247 -6.23 -4.51 3.55
N PHE A 248 -5.31 -3.61 3.85
CA PHE A 248 -5.51 -2.17 3.80
C PHE A 248 -4.79 -1.66 2.56
N GLY A 249 -5.56 -1.35 1.53
CA GLY A 249 -5.06 -1.05 0.19
C GLY A 249 -4.44 0.33 0.04
N SER A 250 -4.05 0.65 -1.19
CA SER A 250 -3.42 1.92 -1.57
C SER A 250 -4.37 3.13 -1.58
N GLU A 251 -5.69 2.96 -1.43
CA GLU A 251 -6.68 4.06 -1.36
C GLU A 251 -6.30 5.12 -0.31
N LEU A 252 -5.58 4.75 0.75
CA LEU A 252 -5.01 5.71 1.71
C LEU A 252 -4.19 6.83 1.04
N LEU A 253 -3.48 6.49 -0.03
CA LEU A 253 -2.62 7.38 -0.80
C LEU A 253 -3.39 8.35 -1.71
N ASP A 254 -4.73 8.24 -1.75
CA ASP A 254 -5.61 9.26 -2.31
C ASP A 254 -5.78 10.46 -1.38
N TYR A 255 -5.60 10.23 -0.07
CA TYR A 255 -5.80 11.24 0.97
C TYR A 255 -4.49 11.77 1.54
N TYR A 256 -3.46 10.92 1.61
CA TYR A 256 -2.23 11.21 2.33
C TYR A 256 -0.98 10.85 1.51
N ASN A 257 0.11 11.57 1.76
CA ASN A 257 1.44 11.05 1.49
C ASN A 257 1.80 10.03 2.56
N ALA A 258 2.65 9.06 2.22
CA ALA A 258 3.07 8.03 3.15
C ALA A 258 4.58 7.94 3.23
N VAL A 259 5.13 7.89 4.45
CA VAL A 259 6.57 7.68 4.69
C VAL A 259 6.78 6.44 5.51
N PHE A 260 7.52 5.49 4.93
CA PHE A 260 7.94 4.25 5.56
C PHE A 260 9.35 4.42 6.06
N ILE A 261 9.53 4.29 7.38
CA ILE A 261 10.85 4.33 8.00
C ILE A 261 11.33 2.90 8.22
N THR A 262 12.23 2.48 7.32
CA THR A 262 12.86 1.14 7.15
C THR A 262 11.89 -0.03 7.33
N THR A 263 11.53 -0.36 8.56
CA THR A 263 10.66 -1.50 8.86
C THR A 263 9.60 -1.26 9.92
N ASN A 264 9.66 -0.19 10.72
CA ASN A 264 8.98 -0.20 12.02
C ASN A 264 7.90 0.86 12.17
N ARG A 265 7.86 1.85 11.26
CA ARG A 265 6.98 3.00 11.44
C ARG A 265 6.53 3.57 10.11
N MET A 266 5.30 4.03 10.10
CA MET A 266 4.71 4.75 8.98
C MET A 266 4.22 6.11 9.47
N TYR A 267 4.38 7.10 8.61
CA TYR A 267 3.86 8.45 8.79
C TYR A 267 2.91 8.75 7.63
N ILE A 268 1.79 9.41 7.92
CA ILE A 268 0.87 9.92 6.91
C ILE A 268 0.58 11.40 7.17
N TYR A 269 0.52 12.19 6.11
CA TYR A 269 0.32 13.64 6.14
C TYR A 269 -0.04 14.21 4.75
#